data_AF-A0A1F1KFZ2-F1
#
_entry.id   AF-A0A1F1KFZ2-F1
#
_cell.length_a   1.000
_cell.length_b   1.000
_cell.length_c   1.000
_cell.angle_alpha   90.00
_cell.angle_beta   90.00
_cell.angle_gamma   90.00
#
_symmetry.space_group_name_H-M   'P 1'
#
loop_
_entity.id
_entity.type
_entity.pdbx_description
1 polymer ?
#
loop_
_entity_poly.entity_id
_entity_poly.type
_entity_poly.pdbx_seq_one_letter_code
_entity_poly.pdbx_strand_id
1 'polypeptide(L)'
;MTSPLVQRMQPFGTSIFAEMTQRAVAADAVNLGQGAPDSGTPPELIEWAHEAMLEGRNQYPPFWDVPALREAVAAHQGRFHGLAVDPAQVLVTVGATEALTASILALVEPGEEVVVIEPAYDSYAAAVASGVAGAAGAAGSGAGPRDAGGGVLRPHRDGGGQHPAQPDRCAESEPSDVAPLQRR
;
A
#
# COMPACT_ATOMS: atom_id res chain seq x y z
N MET A 1 -12.27 26.23 13.24
CA MET A 1 -11.52 26.21 11.96
C MET A 1 -11.73 24.83 11.35
N THR A 2 -12.15 24.75 10.07
CA THR A 2 -12.34 23.47 9.38
C THR A 2 -10.97 22.82 9.13
N SER A 3 -10.86 21.51 9.31
CA SER A 3 -9.61 20.77 9.10
C SER A 3 -9.10 20.95 7.65
N PRO A 4 -7.78 21.10 7.43
CA PRO A 4 -7.21 21.18 6.09
C PRO A 4 -7.21 19.83 5.36
N LEU A 5 -7.51 18.73 6.06
CA LEU A 5 -7.56 17.38 5.47
C LEU A 5 -8.94 17.09 4.89
N VAL A 6 -8.94 16.36 3.77
CA VAL A 6 -10.16 15.74 3.22
C VAL A 6 -10.82 14.87 4.30
N GLN A 7 -12.16 14.83 4.32
CA GLN A 7 -12.94 14.23 5.41
C GLN A 7 -12.46 12.83 5.82
N ARG A 8 -12.20 11.95 4.83
CA ARG A 8 -11.77 10.57 5.07
C ARG A 8 -10.37 10.43 5.69
N MET A 9 -9.53 11.46 5.58
CA MET A 9 -8.18 11.49 6.14
C MET A 9 -8.10 12.19 7.50
N GLN A 10 -9.18 12.84 7.95
CA GLN A 10 -9.20 13.54 9.24
C GLN A 10 -8.88 12.64 10.46
N PRO A 11 -9.28 11.35 10.50
CA PRO A 11 -8.88 10.44 11.58
C PRO A 11 -7.39 10.05 11.58
N PHE A 12 -6.70 10.20 10.44
CA PHE A 12 -5.32 9.76 10.21
C PHE A 12 -4.35 10.95 10.18
N GLY A 13 -4.54 11.88 11.11
CA GLY A 13 -3.67 13.06 11.27
C GLY A 13 -2.29 12.67 11.80
N THR A 14 -1.86 13.29 12.90
CA THR A 14 -0.57 12.94 13.51
C THR A 14 -0.66 11.57 14.17
N SER A 15 0.29 10.67 13.86
CA SER A 15 0.32 9.34 14.46
C SER A 15 0.92 9.37 15.87
N ILE A 16 0.56 8.38 16.69
CA ILE A 16 1.13 8.21 18.02
C ILE A 16 2.66 8.00 17.97
N PHE A 17 3.18 7.39 16.90
CA PHE A 17 4.61 7.22 16.71
C PHE A 17 5.33 8.56 16.56
N ALA A 18 4.76 9.49 15.79
CA ALA A 18 5.31 10.83 15.63
C ALA A 18 5.25 11.60 16.96
N GLU A 19 4.12 11.58 17.66
CA GLU A 19 3.96 12.27 18.93
C GLU A 19 4.90 11.72 20.02
N MET A 20 4.98 10.40 20.17
CA MET A 20 5.80 9.77 21.19
C MET A 20 7.29 9.94 20.90
N THR A 21 7.70 9.90 19.63
CA THR A 21 9.09 10.20 19.24
C THR A 21 9.45 11.64 19.61
N GLN A 22 8.60 12.62 19.28
CA GLN A 22 8.84 14.01 19.65
C GLN A 22 8.90 14.22 21.17
N ARG A 23 8.02 13.55 21.92
CA ARG A 23 8.03 13.61 23.39
C ARG A 23 9.27 12.97 23.99
N ALA A 24 9.73 11.84 23.46
CA ALA A 24 10.95 11.19 23.91
C ALA A 24 12.16 12.11 23.73
N VAL A 25 12.28 12.75 22.55
CA VAL A 25 13.33 13.76 22.29
C VAL A 25 13.23 14.94 23.25
N ALA A 26 12.04 15.50 23.46
CA ALA A 26 11.85 16.65 24.35
C ALA A 26 12.14 16.35 25.83
N ALA A 27 11.99 15.09 26.24
CA ALA A 27 12.22 14.64 27.61
C ALA A 27 13.61 14.02 27.83
N ASP A 28 14.48 14.00 26.81
CA ASP A 28 15.76 13.27 26.82
C ASP A 28 15.59 11.80 27.25
N ALA A 29 14.52 11.16 26.77
CA ALA A 29 14.16 9.80 27.11
C ALA A 29 14.64 8.82 26.04
N VAL A 30 15.02 7.61 26.47
CA VAL A 30 15.32 6.50 25.56
C VAL A 30 14.03 6.07 24.84
N ASN A 31 14.03 6.13 23.51
CA ASN A 31 12.87 5.80 22.70
C ASN A 31 12.88 4.32 22.27
N LEU A 32 12.25 3.46 23.07
CA LEU A 32 12.06 2.03 22.72
C LEU A 32 10.83 1.78 21.84
N GLY A 33 10.15 2.84 21.37
CA GLY A 33 8.97 2.75 20.51
C GLY A 33 9.27 2.98 19.02
N GLN A 34 10.50 3.33 18.64
CA GLN A 34 10.85 3.55 17.24
C GLN A 34 10.88 2.21 16.48
N GLY A 35 10.33 2.20 15.26
CA GLY A 35 10.35 1.02 14.38
C GLY A 35 11.60 0.89 13.50
N ALA A 36 12.61 1.75 13.70
CA ALA A 36 13.85 1.77 12.93
C ALA A 36 15.01 1.18 13.74
N PRO A 37 15.96 0.48 13.10
CA PRO A 37 17.12 -0.05 13.81
C PRO A 37 18.09 1.08 14.21
N ASP A 38 18.71 0.94 15.38
CA ASP A 38 19.80 1.82 15.84
C ASP A 38 21.17 1.42 15.25
N SER A 39 21.28 0.20 14.70
CA SER A 39 22.47 -0.23 14.01
C SER A 39 22.61 0.51 12.67
N GLY A 40 23.82 1.00 12.38
CA GLY A 40 24.12 1.61 11.10
C GLY A 40 23.93 0.65 9.92
N THR A 41 23.74 1.22 8.74
CA THR A 41 23.72 0.48 7.46
C THR A 41 25.04 -0.29 7.26
N PRO A 42 25.01 -1.54 6.75
CA PRO A 42 26.22 -2.29 6.43
C PRO A 42 27.19 -1.45 5.56
N PRO A 43 28.50 -1.38 5.89
CA PRO A 43 29.45 -0.52 5.18
C PRO A 43 29.50 -0.79 3.68
N GLU A 44 29.40 -2.05 3.28
CA GLU A 44 29.45 -2.47 1.88
C GLU A 44 28.28 -1.89 1.07
N LEU A 45 27.10 -1.76 1.69
CA LEU A 45 25.93 -1.16 1.04
C LEU A 45 26.09 0.35 0.86
N ILE A 46 26.74 1.03 1.81
CA ILE A 46 27.07 2.45 1.70
C ILE A 46 28.05 2.66 0.53
N GLU A 47 29.07 1.81 0.43
CA GLU A 47 30.07 1.85 -0.65
C GLU A 47 29.42 1.64 -2.02
N TRP A 48 28.59 0.60 -2.18
CA TRP A 48 27.89 0.36 -3.46
C TRP A 48 26.95 1.49 -3.87
N ALA A 49 26.23 2.08 -2.91
CA ALA A 49 25.37 3.23 -3.18
C ALA A 49 26.20 4.45 -3.62
N HIS A 50 27.31 4.71 -2.93
CA HIS A 50 28.23 5.79 -3.26
C HIS A 50 28.85 5.63 -4.65
N GLU A 51 29.35 4.44 -4.98
CA GLU A 51 29.88 4.12 -6.31
C GLU A 51 28.83 4.31 -7.41
N ALA A 52 27.60 3.82 -7.20
CA ALA A 52 26.52 4.01 -8.15
C ALA A 52 26.22 5.48 -8.42
N MET A 53 26.25 6.32 -7.38
CA MET A 53 26.06 7.76 -7.51
C MET A 53 27.20 8.42 -8.30
N LEU A 54 28.45 8.05 -8.02
CA LEU A 54 29.63 8.57 -8.73
C LEU A 54 29.66 8.17 -10.21
N GLU A 55 29.16 6.99 -10.54
CA GLU A 55 29.00 6.51 -11.92
C GLU A 55 27.84 7.19 -12.67
N GLY A 56 27.11 8.11 -12.03
CA GLY A 56 26.04 8.86 -12.66
C GLY A 56 24.70 8.14 -12.70
N ARG A 57 24.51 7.06 -11.92
CA ARG A 57 23.23 6.33 -11.79
C ARG A 57 22.21 7.08 -10.91
N ASN A 58 21.98 8.36 -11.26
CA ASN A 58 21.20 9.33 -10.48
C ASN A 58 19.89 9.77 -11.18
N GLN A 59 19.62 9.23 -12.37
CA GLN A 59 18.39 9.52 -13.12
C GLN A 59 17.31 8.51 -12.78
N TYR A 60 16.08 8.76 -13.25
CA TYR A 60 15.00 7.80 -13.11
C TYR A 60 15.45 6.41 -13.57
N PRO A 61 15.13 5.35 -12.79
CA PRO A 61 15.36 4.00 -13.24
C PRO A 61 14.58 3.71 -14.53
N PRO A 62 14.92 2.64 -15.26
CA PRO A 62 14.13 2.21 -16.40
C PRO A 62 12.65 2.06 -16.01
N PHE A 63 11.74 2.28 -16.96
CA PHE A 63 10.29 2.20 -16.73
C PHE A 63 9.85 0.86 -16.12
N TRP A 64 10.54 -0.23 -16.47
CA TRP A 64 10.31 -1.57 -15.93
C TRP A 64 11.27 -1.91 -14.79
N ASP A 65 11.62 -0.93 -13.95
CA ASP A 65 12.61 -1.05 -12.87
C ASP A 65 14.02 -1.50 -13.34
N VAL A 66 14.94 -1.64 -12.38
CA VAL A 66 16.28 -2.18 -12.60
C VAL A 66 16.19 -3.70 -12.72
N PRO A 67 16.48 -4.33 -13.88
CA PRO A 67 16.30 -5.77 -14.07
C PRO A 67 17.07 -6.62 -13.05
N ALA A 68 18.32 -6.24 -12.77
CA ALA A 68 19.16 -6.92 -11.78
C ALA A 68 18.53 -6.94 -10.38
N LEU A 69 17.77 -5.90 -10.00
CA LEU A 69 17.09 -5.87 -8.71
C LEU A 69 15.91 -6.83 -8.68
N ARG A 70 15.12 -6.90 -9.77
CA ARG A 70 13.99 -7.84 -9.88
C ARG A 70 14.45 -9.30 -9.84
N GLU A 71 15.54 -9.62 -10.54
CA GLU A 71 16.19 -10.94 -10.50
C GLU A 71 16.70 -11.28 -9.09
N ALA A 72 17.34 -10.32 -8.41
CA ALA A 72 17.81 -10.53 -7.04
C ALA A 72 16.67 -10.78 -6.06
N VAL A 73 15.54 -10.08 -6.19
CA VAL A 73 14.34 -10.32 -5.38
C VAL A 73 13.76 -11.70 -5.66
N ALA A 74 13.59 -12.10 -6.92
CA ALA A 74 13.09 -13.43 -7.27
C ALA A 74 13.99 -14.56 -6.71
N ALA A 75 15.31 -14.42 -6.85
CA ALA A 75 16.28 -15.37 -6.29
C ALA A 75 16.23 -15.40 -4.75
N HIS A 76 16.03 -14.26 -4.10
CA HIS A 76 15.83 -14.18 -2.65
C HIS A 76 14.58 -14.97 -2.21
N GLN A 77 13.45 -14.80 -2.91
CA GLN A 77 12.21 -15.52 -2.62
C GLN A 77 12.39 -17.04 -2.74
N GLY A 78 13.11 -17.50 -3.77
CA GLY A 78 13.45 -18.92 -3.92
C GLY A 78 14.35 -19.44 -2.80
N ARG A 79 15.39 -18.67 -2.44
CA ARG A 79 16.39 -19.09 -1.43
C ARG A 79 15.81 -19.21 -0.02
N PHE A 80 15.02 -18.24 0.42
CA PHE A 80 14.57 -18.17 1.82
C PHE A 80 13.15 -18.68 2.04
N HIS A 81 12.31 -18.65 1.01
CA HIS A 81 10.90 -19.00 1.12
C HIS A 81 10.49 -20.17 0.22
N GLY A 82 11.40 -20.68 -0.62
CA GLY A 82 11.10 -21.78 -1.56
C GLY A 82 10.11 -21.39 -2.66
N LEU A 83 9.92 -20.09 -2.90
CA LEU A 83 8.97 -19.57 -3.88
C LEU A 83 9.63 -19.40 -5.24
N ALA A 84 9.07 -20.04 -6.28
CA ALA A 84 9.47 -19.81 -7.66
C ALA A 84 8.74 -18.57 -8.19
N VAL A 85 9.44 -17.42 -8.19
CA VAL A 85 8.91 -16.13 -8.66
C VAL A 85 9.56 -15.78 -9.99
N ASP A 86 8.76 -15.45 -11.01
CA ASP A 86 9.27 -14.88 -12.26
C ASP A 86 9.68 -13.41 -12.02
N PRO A 87 10.90 -12.96 -12.38
CA PRO A 87 11.29 -11.55 -12.29
C PRO A 87 10.36 -10.57 -13.02
N ALA A 88 9.56 -11.03 -13.99
CA ALA A 88 8.51 -10.24 -14.64
C ALA A 88 7.30 -9.96 -13.73
N GLN A 89 7.13 -10.72 -12.65
CA GLN A 89 6.08 -10.53 -11.64
C GLN A 89 6.56 -9.72 -10.42
N VAL A 90 7.78 -9.17 -10.47
CA VAL A 90 8.34 -8.34 -9.41
C VAL A 90 8.20 -6.86 -9.80
N LEU A 91 7.56 -6.08 -8.93
CA LEU A 91 7.50 -4.63 -9.02
C LEU A 91 8.30 -4.02 -7.86
N VAL A 92 9.22 -3.11 -8.17
CA VAL A 92 9.99 -2.36 -7.16
C VAL A 92 9.23 -1.11 -6.77
N THR A 93 9.15 -0.83 -5.47
CA THR A 93 8.45 0.33 -4.91
C THR A 93 9.35 1.09 -3.94
N VAL A 94 8.94 2.30 -3.58
CA VAL A 94 9.48 3.15 -2.51
C VAL A 94 9.08 2.57 -1.16
N GLY A 95 9.68 1.43 -0.84
CA GLY A 95 9.43 0.68 0.38
C GLY A 95 8.07 -0.04 0.40
N ALA A 96 7.84 -0.78 1.49
CA ALA A 96 6.63 -1.57 1.67
C ALA A 96 5.37 -0.71 1.83
N THR A 97 5.49 0.51 2.36
CA THR A 97 4.35 1.43 2.54
C THR A 97 3.76 1.88 1.21
N GLU A 98 4.60 2.16 0.20
CA GLU A 98 4.10 2.45 -1.15
C GLU A 98 3.48 1.19 -1.77
N ALA A 99 4.15 0.03 -1.69
CA ALA A 99 3.63 -1.22 -2.25
C ALA A 99 2.21 -1.53 -1.74
N LEU A 100 2.01 -1.41 -0.43
CA LEU A 100 0.72 -1.59 0.21
C LEU A 100 -0.32 -0.60 -0.34
N THR A 101 0.01 0.69 -0.31
CA THR A 101 -0.94 1.76 -0.70
C THR A 101 -1.32 1.65 -2.17
N ALA A 102 -0.33 1.45 -3.04
CA ALA A 102 -0.53 1.26 -4.47
C ALA A 102 -1.37 0.01 -4.76
N SER A 103 -1.13 -1.11 -4.05
CA SER A 103 -1.92 -2.33 -4.22
C SER A 103 -3.40 -2.11 -3.87
N ILE A 104 -3.69 -1.41 -2.77
CA ILE A 104 -5.07 -1.09 -2.38
C ILE A 104 -5.72 -0.19 -3.42
N LEU A 105 -5.03 0.88 -3.85
CA LEU A 105 -5.55 1.81 -4.86
C LEU A 105 -5.79 1.15 -6.23
N ALA A 106 -5.02 0.11 -6.57
CA ALA A 106 -5.11 -0.58 -7.85
C ALA A 106 -6.13 -1.73 -7.87
N LEU A 107 -6.45 -2.32 -6.71
CA LEU A 107 -7.20 -3.58 -6.63
C LEU A 107 -8.53 -3.48 -5.86
N VAL A 108 -8.79 -2.38 -5.16
CA VAL A 108 -9.99 -2.22 -4.33
C VAL A 108 -10.83 -1.06 -4.86
N GLU A 109 -12.09 -1.35 -5.18
CA GLU A 109 -13.03 -0.34 -5.65
C GLU A 109 -13.69 0.44 -4.49
N PRO A 110 -14.15 1.68 -4.75
CA PRO A 110 -14.92 2.44 -3.78
C PRO A 110 -16.12 1.67 -3.21
N GLY A 111 -16.20 1.61 -1.88
CA GLY A 111 -17.27 0.91 -1.18
C GLY A 111 -17.05 -0.60 -0.97
N GLU A 112 -15.95 -1.18 -1.47
CA GLU A 112 -15.57 -2.55 -1.12
C GLU A 112 -14.97 -2.62 0.28
N GLU A 113 -15.05 -3.81 0.89
CA GLU A 113 -14.54 -4.08 2.22
C GLU A 113 -13.14 -4.68 2.16
N VAL A 114 -12.23 -4.19 3.03
CA VAL A 114 -10.87 -4.73 3.18
C VAL A 114 -10.74 -5.31 4.59
N VAL A 115 -10.44 -6.60 4.68
CA VAL A 115 -10.23 -7.28 5.96
C VAL A 115 -8.86 -6.91 6.52
N VAL A 116 -8.84 -6.35 7.74
CA VAL A 116 -7.62 -6.03 8.49
C VAL A 116 -7.57 -6.86 9.76
N ILE A 117 -6.43 -7.52 10.01
CA ILE A 117 -6.22 -8.34 11.20
C ILE A 117 -5.54 -7.48 12.28
N GLU A 118 -6.12 -7.47 13.47
CA GLU A 118 -5.61 -6.72 14.62
C GLU A 118 -4.70 -7.58 15.53
N PRO A 119 -3.65 -6.99 16.15
CA PRO A 119 -3.22 -5.60 16.02
C PRO A 119 -2.59 -5.30 14.65
N ALA A 120 -2.95 -4.15 14.08
CA ALA A 120 -2.60 -3.79 12.71
C ALA A 120 -1.54 -2.69 12.64
N TYR A 121 -0.79 -2.67 11.54
CA TYR A 121 0.07 -1.55 11.20
C TYR A 121 -0.78 -0.30 10.87
N ASP A 122 -0.40 0.87 11.41
CA ASP A 122 -1.20 2.09 11.36
C ASP A 122 -1.54 2.56 9.93
N SER A 123 -0.61 2.30 9.00
CA SER A 123 -0.75 2.68 7.60
C SER A 123 -1.85 1.91 6.86
N TYR A 124 -2.30 0.75 7.37
CA TYR A 124 -3.32 -0.06 6.70
C TYR A 124 -4.65 0.68 6.62
N ALA A 125 -5.14 1.20 7.74
CA ALA A 125 -6.41 1.92 7.78
C ALA A 125 -6.37 3.22 6.97
N ALA A 126 -5.23 3.94 7.00
CA ALA A 126 -5.03 5.13 6.19
C ALA A 126 -5.00 4.81 4.68
N ALA A 127 -4.33 3.73 4.28
CA ALA A 127 -4.28 3.30 2.88
C ALA A 127 -5.67 2.91 2.37
N VAL A 128 -6.43 2.11 3.12
CA VAL A 128 -7.82 1.73 2.79
C VAL A 128 -8.72 2.96 2.67
N ALA A 129 -8.67 3.87 3.64
CA ALA A 129 -9.46 5.10 3.60
C ALA A 129 -9.04 6.04 2.47
N SER A 130 -7.78 5.99 2.01
CA SER A 130 -7.33 6.82 0.88
C SER A 130 -7.93 6.35 -0.45
N GLY A 131 -8.12 5.03 -0.61
CA GLY A 131 -8.67 4.33 -1.79
C GLY A 131 -10.18 4.17 -1.87
N VAL A 132 -10.96 5.00 -1.16
CA VAL A 132 -12.44 5.09 -1.31
C VAL A 132 -13.26 3.90 -0.74
N ALA A 133 -12.62 2.94 -0.09
CA ALA A 133 -13.31 1.87 0.66
C ALA A 133 -13.93 2.41 1.97
N GLY A 134 -15.20 2.07 2.21
CA GLY A 134 -15.81 2.23 3.53
C GLY A 134 -15.19 1.19 4.45
N ALA A 135 -14.31 1.61 5.36
CA ALA A 135 -13.73 0.69 6.35
C ALA A 135 -14.83 0.14 7.27
N ALA A 136 -15.32 -1.07 6.99
CA ALA A 136 -16.14 -1.83 7.92
C ALA A 136 -15.20 -2.58 8.89
N GLY A 137 -15.36 -2.31 10.19
CA GLY A 137 -14.46 -2.75 11.25
C GLY A 137 -14.29 -4.27 11.35
N ALA A 138 -13.11 -4.67 11.83
CA ALA A 138 -12.78 -6.06 12.12
C ALA A 138 -13.74 -6.67 13.15
N ALA A 139 -14.24 -7.88 12.86
CA ALA A 139 -14.95 -8.71 13.81
C ALA A 139 -13.94 -9.51 14.65
N GLY A 140 -13.82 -9.25 15.96
CA GLY A 140 -13.16 -10.19 16.87
C GLY A 140 -12.63 -9.69 18.23
N SER A 141 -13.52 -9.68 19.24
CA SER A 141 -13.29 -9.97 20.67
C SER A 141 -12.30 -9.15 21.54
N GLY A 142 -12.87 -8.24 22.36
CA GLY A 142 -12.86 -8.42 23.83
C GLY A 142 -12.00 -7.51 24.72
N ALA A 143 -12.54 -6.34 25.11
CA ALA A 143 -12.51 -5.82 26.50
C ALA A 143 -13.48 -4.62 26.63
N GLY A 144 -14.57 -4.77 27.40
CA GLY A 144 -15.64 -3.77 27.59
C GLY A 144 -15.23 -2.55 28.45
N PRO A 145 -16.15 -1.60 28.68
CA PRO A 145 -17.38 -1.86 29.43
C PRO A 145 -18.67 -1.62 28.64
N ARG A 146 -19.69 -2.41 28.98
CA ARG A 146 -21.04 -2.46 28.39
C ARG A 146 -21.87 -1.27 28.87
N ASP A 147 -22.60 -0.61 27.97
CA ASP A 147 -24.04 -0.41 28.17
C ASP A 147 -24.80 0.01 26.89
N ALA A 148 -26.01 -0.57 26.78
CA ALA A 148 -27.20 -0.14 26.04
C ALA A 148 -27.21 0.02 24.49
N GLY A 149 -27.75 -1.01 23.81
CA GLY A 149 -28.87 -0.84 22.86
C GLY A 149 -28.58 -0.56 21.37
N GLY A 150 -29.25 -1.34 20.50
CA GLY A 150 -29.40 -1.09 19.05
C GLY A 150 -28.43 -1.92 18.22
N GLY A 151 -28.84 -2.92 17.43
CA GLY A 151 -29.92 -2.89 16.45
C GLY A 151 -29.26 -2.93 15.07
N VAL A 152 -29.15 -4.12 14.47
CA VAL A 152 -28.62 -4.28 13.10
C VAL A 152 -29.59 -3.59 12.15
N LEU A 153 -29.21 -2.42 11.63
CA LEU A 153 -29.98 -1.73 10.61
C LEU A 153 -29.67 -2.37 9.25
N ARG A 154 -30.55 -3.29 8.82
CA ARG A 154 -30.55 -3.77 7.43
C ARG A 154 -31.44 -2.85 6.59
N PRO A 155 -31.00 -2.39 5.40
CA PRO A 155 -31.91 -1.72 4.48
C PRO A 155 -32.92 -2.74 3.91
N HIS A 156 -34.19 -2.46 4.14
CA HIS A 156 -35.35 -3.13 3.56
C HIS A 156 -35.35 -2.87 2.04
N ARG A 157 -35.15 -3.90 1.21
CA ARG A 157 -35.41 -3.82 -0.23
C ARG A 157 -36.76 -4.46 -0.50
N ASP A 158 -37.78 -3.63 -0.68
CA ASP A 158 -39.01 -4.02 -1.38
C ASP A 158 -38.73 -4.03 -2.89
N GLY A 159 -39.19 -5.09 -3.54
CA GLY A 159 -38.81 -5.47 -4.90
C GLY A 159 -39.61 -4.82 -6.03
N GLY A 160 -39.19 -5.18 -7.24
CA GLY A 160 -40.00 -5.12 -8.46
C GLY A 160 -39.34 -4.34 -9.60
N GLY A 161 -38.97 -5.02 -10.69
CA GLY A 161 -38.76 -4.35 -11.99
C GLY A 161 -37.65 -4.88 -12.90
N GLN A 162 -37.88 -6.06 -13.47
CA GLN A 162 -37.62 -6.44 -14.87
C GLN A 162 -36.29 -6.03 -15.55
N HIS A 163 -35.47 -7.06 -15.75
CA HIS A 163 -34.39 -7.20 -16.72
C HIS A 163 -34.93 -7.17 -18.17
N PRO A 164 -34.27 -6.46 -19.10
CA PRO A 164 -34.21 -6.89 -20.49
C PRO A 164 -32.78 -7.29 -20.87
N ALA A 165 -32.66 -8.52 -21.36
CA ALA A 165 -31.50 -9.05 -22.05
C ALA A 165 -31.29 -8.32 -23.39
N GLN A 166 -30.04 -8.08 -23.78
CA GLN A 166 -29.60 -7.89 -25.16
C GLN A 166 -28.06 -8.10 -25.26
N PRO A 167 -27.51 -8.44 -26.44
CA PRO A 167 -26.77 -9.68 -26.64
C PRO A 167 -25.28 -9.50 -26.96
N ASP A 168 -24.57 -10.62 -26.93
CA ASP A 168 -23.20 -10.82 -27.43
C ASP A 168 -22.92 -10.09 -28.75
N ARG A 169 -21.84 -9.30 -28.77
CA ARG A 169 -21.05 -9.05 -29.97
C ARG A 169 -19.57 -9.07 -29.63
N CYS A 170 -18.96 -10.24 -29.84
CA CYS A 170 -17.59 -10.31 -30.34
C CYS A 170 -17.60 -9.79 -31.79
N ALA A 171 -16.78 -8.79 -32.09
CA ALA A 171 -16.33 -8.51 -33.44
C ALA A 171 -14.92 -7.90 -33.34
N GLU A 172 -14.01 -8.59 -34.02
CA GLU A 172 -12.59 -8.34 -34.15
C GLU A 172 -12.30 -7.01 -34.88
N SER A 173 -11.21 -6.33 -34.48
CA SER A 173 -10.38 -5.56 -35.42
C SER A 173 -8.98 -5.36 -34.82
N GLU A 174 -7.98 -6.01 -35.40
CA GLU A 174 -6.54 -5.82 -35.15
C GLU A 174 -6.01 -4.50 -35.81
N PRO A 175 -4.68 -4.26 -35.87
CA PRO A 175 -3.97 -3.34 -34.99
C PRO A 175 -3.55 -2.04 -35.70
N SER A 176 -3.46 -0.93 -34.95
CA SER A 176 -2.90 0.32 -35.48
C SER A 176 -1.38 0.32 -35.39
N ASP A 177 -0.79 0.49 -36.57
CA ASP A 177 0.62 0.72 -36.88
C ASP A 177 1.25 1.84 -36.03
N VAL A 178 2.38 1.55 -35.36
CA VAL A 178 3.24 2.56 -34.70
C VAL A 178 4.64 2.45 -35.29
N ALA A 179 4.98 3.44 -36.12
CA ALA A 179 6.31 3.62 -36.71
C ALA A 179 7.35 4.13 -35.68
N PRO A 180 8.65 3.87 -35.88
CA PRO A 180 9.69 4.03 -34.85
C PRO A 180 10.24 5.46 -34.77
N LEU A 181 10.25 6.03 -33.55
CA LEU A 181 10.99 7.26 -33.24
C LEU A 181 12.49 6.94 -33.10
N GLN A 182 13.27 7.56 -33.97
CA GLN A 182 14.72 7.42 -34.07
C GLN A 182 15.47 8.10 -32.91
N ARG A 183 16.61 7.50 -32.59
CA ARG A 183 17.67 7.96 -31.69
C ARG A 183 18.17 9.36 -32.05
N ARG A 184 18.44 10.18 -31.03
CA ARG A 184 19.56 11.13 -30.97
C ARG A 184 20.10 11.17 -29.56
#